data_AF-A0A7J6X2J6-F1
#
_entry.id   AF-A0A7J6X2J6-F1
#
_cell.length_a   1.000
_cell.length_b   1.000
_cell.length_c   1.000
_cell.angle_alpha   90.00
_cell.angle_beta   90.00
_cell.angle_gamma   90.00
#
_symmetry.space_group_name_H-M   'P 1'
#
loop_
_entity.id
_entity.type
_entity.pdbx_description
1 polymer ?
#
loop_
_entity_poly.entity_id
_entity_poly.type
_entity_poly.pdbx_seq_one_letter_code
_entity_poly.pdbx_strand_id
1 'polypeptide(L)'
;MMNNTSDDKDIELDLTHLPHINQAVVDSVISYLENYLLPDQEKQTFVETLFTDYKTDGILGILGVANFLEIPDLITVALEKIQNIMADRSVEEIAKEFGVKDYTPQEVDEARVGARPTANP
;
A
#
# COMPACT_ATOMS: atom_id res chain seq x y z
N MET A 1 6.60 33.48 -34.45
CA MET A 1 6.19 32.06 -34.41
C MET A 1 7.35 31.30 -33.80
N MET A 2 7.31 31.03 -32.50
CA MET A 2 8.28 30.15 -31.85
C MET A 2 7.58 28.81 -31.62
N ASN A 3 8.01 27.79 -32.34
CA ASN A 3 7.62 26.41 -32.08
C ASN A 3 8.39 25.95 -30.83
N ASN A 4 7.75 26.02 -29.67
CA ASN A 4 8.17 25.20 -28.53
C ASN A 4 7.64 23.80 -28.79
N THR A 5 8.43 22.98 -29.47
CA THR A 5 8.26 21.53 -29.40
C THR A 5 8.77 21.14 -28.02
N SER A 6 7.88 21.01 -27.04
CA SER A 6 8.20 20.25 -25.84
C SER A 6 8.55 18.85 -26.31
N ASP A 7 9.84 18.52 -26.28
CA ASP A 7 10.30 17.13 -26.24
C ASP A 7 9.84 16.56 -24.88
N ASP A 8 8.54 16.37 -24.70
CA ASP A 8 8.00 15.47 -23.68
C ASP A 8 8.37 14.06 -24.14
N LYS A 9 9.60 13.66 -23.82
CA LYS A 9 9.92 12.25 -23.81
C LYS A 9 9.17 11.67 -22.64
N ASP A 10 8.06 11.00 -22.92
CA ASP A 10 7.38 10.16 -21.94
C ASP A 10 8.44 9.29 -21.24
N ILE A 11 8.67 9.54 -19.96
CA ILE A 11 9.57 8.72 -19.16
C ILE A 11 8.84 7.42 -18.90
N GLU A 12 9.24 6.37 -19.62
CA GLU A 12 8.71 5.02 -19.40
C GLU A 12 9.32 4.47 -18.10
N LEU A 13 8.50 4.42 -17.05
CA LEU A 13 8.85 3.80 -15.78
C LEU A 13 8.63 2.28 -15.90
N ASP A 14 9.72 1.52 -15.82
CA ASP A 14 9.63 0.06 -15.78
C ASP A 14 9.23 -0.44 -14.38
N LEU A 15 7.92 -0.67 -14.22
CA LEU A 15 7.33 -1.20 -13.01
C LEU A 15 7.09 -2.72 -13.08
N THR A 16 7.56 -3.40 -14.14
CA THR A 16 7.27 -4.83 -14.38
C THR A 16 7.89 -5.77 -13.34
N HIS A 17 8.89 -5.28 -12.61
CA HIS A 17 9.59 -6.02 -11.57
C HIS A 17 8.89 -5.98 -10.20
N LEU A 18 7.91 -5.09 -10.01
CA LEU A 18 7.22 -4.93 -8.74
C LEU A 18 5.97 -5.82 -8.68
N PRO A 19 5.78 -6.57 -7.60
CA PRO A 19 4.63 -7.45 -7.45
C PRO A 19 3.35 -6.63 -7.23
N HIS A 20 2.19 -7.22 -7.55
CA HIS A 20 0.86 -6.61 -7.37
C HIS A 20 0.60 -5.32 -8.17
N ILE A 21 1.44 -5.01 -9.16
CA ILE A 21 1.23 -3.86 -10.04
C ILE A 21 0.41 -4.24 -11.26
N ASN A 22 -0.61 -3.41 -11.53
CA ASN A 22 -1.33 -3.36 -12.78
C ASN A 22 -1.58 -1.89 -13.16
N GLN A 23 -2.12 -1.65 -14.35
CA GLN A 23 -2.36 -0.27 -14.82
C GLN A 23 -3.26 0.54 -13.87
N ALA A 24 -4.29 -0.08 -13.27
CA ALA A 24 -5.19 0.62 -12.35
C ALA A 24 -4.45 1.15 -11.10
N VAL A 25 -3.49 0.37 -10.58
CA VAL A 25 -2.62 0.81 -9.47
C VAL A 25 -1.81 2.04 -9.88
N VAL A 26 -1.21 2.02 -11.06
CA VAL A 26 -0.43 3.15 -11.58
C VAL A 26 -1.32 4.38 -11.78
N ASP A 27 -2.50 4.20 -12.38
CA ASP A 27 -3.48 5.27 -12.59
C ASP A 27 -3.94 5.88 -11.26
N SER A 28 -4.03 5.07 -10.20
CA SER A 28 -4.40 5.56 -8.86
C SER A 28 -3.30 6.40 -8.24
N VAL A 29 -2.03 6.04 -8.43
CA VAL A 29 -0.90 6.85 -7.97
C VAL A 29 -0.80 8.16 -8.76
N ILE A 30 -1.01 8.11 -10.07
CA ILE A 30 -1.08 9.32 -10.92
C ILE A 30 -2.21 10.21 -10.43
N SER A 31 -3.42 9.66 -10.24
CA SER A 31 -4.57 10.40 -9.74
C SER A 31 -4.31 11.03 -8.38
N TYR A 32 -3.60 10.33 -7.48
CA TYR A 32 -3.17 10.91 -6.20
C TYR A 32 -2.22 12.09 -6.37
N LEU A 33 -1.24 12.00 -7.28
CA LEU A 33 -0.29 13.07 -7.55
C LEU A 33 -0.97 14.30 -8.19
N GLU A 34 -1.88 14.09 -9.13
CA GLU A 34 -2.67 15.16 -9.76
C GLU A 34 -3.52 15.93 -8.74
N ASN A 35 -3.98 15.25 -7.70
CA ASN A 35 -4.81 15.80 -6.63
C ASN A 35 -4.01 16.10 -5.35
N TYR A 36 -2.67 16.09 -5.41
CA TYR A 36 -1.82 16.22 -4.23
C TYR A 36 -1.97 17.56 -3.50
N LEU A 37 -2.30 18.61 -4.26
CA LEU A 37 -2.46 19.99 -3.81
C LEU A 37 -3.91 20.34 -3.39
N LEU A 38 -4.80 19.35 -3.35
CA LEU A 38 -6.14 19.57 -2.79
C LEU A 38 -6.04 20.01 -1.32
N PRO A 39 -6.97 20.86 -0.84
CA PRO A 39 -7.09 21.17 0.58
C PRO A 39 -7.25 19.91 1.42
N ASP A 40 -6.73 19.90 2.66
CA ASP A 40 -6.66 18.70 3.51
C ASP A 40 -7.98 17.92 3.62
N GLN A 41 -9.11 18.62 3.77
CA GLN A 41 -10.43 17.98 3.89
C GLN A 41 -10.88 17.28 2.60
N GLU A 42 -10.60 17.90 1.45
CA GLU A 42 -10.89 17.32 0.13
C GLU A 42 -9.93 16.19 -0.20
N LYS A 43 -8.64 16.35 0.14
CA LYS A 43 -7.61 15.34 -0.01
C LYS A 43 -7.93 14.09 0.81
N GLN A 44 -8.39 14.23 2.05
CA GLN A 44 -8.81 13.10 2.88
C GLN A 44 -9.98 12.33 2.24
N THR A 45 -11.00 13.05 1.78
CA THR A 45 -12.18 12.45 1.13
C THR A 45 -11.78 11.73 -0.17
N PHE A 46 -10.89 12.35 -0.96
CA PHE A 46 -10.34 11.77 -2.18
C PHE A 46 -9.55 10.49 -1.86
N VAL A 47 -8.68 10.52 -0.85
CA VAL A 47 -7.91 9.35 -0.40
C VAL A 47 -8.84 8.23 0.04
N GLU A 48 -9.87 8.50 0.84
CA GLU A 48 -10.84 7.47 1.22
C GLU A 48 -11.51 6.83 0.00
N THR A 49 -11.88 7.64 -0.99
CA THR A 49 -12.46 7.16 -2.26
C THR A 49 -11.45 6.32 -3.05
N LEU A 50 -10.20 6.77 -3.16
CA LEU A 50 -9.12 6.12 -3.91
C LEU A 50 -8.89 4.67 -3.45
N PHE A 51 -9.03 4.42 -2.16
CA PHE A 51 -8.80 3.09 -1.57
C PHE A 51 -10.08 2.25 -1.38
N THR A 52 -11.27 2.78 -1.69
CA THR A 52 -12.55 2.10 -1.39
C THR A 52 -12.71 0.79 -2.17
N ASP A 53 -12.29 0.76 -3.43
CA ASP A 53 -12.48 -0.39 -4.32
C ASP A 53 -11.32 -1.40 -4.28
N TYR A 54 -10.24 -1.07 -3.56
CA TYR A 54 -9.06 -1.91 -3.54
C TYR A 54 -9.13 -3.01 -2.48
N LYS A 55 -8.92 -4.24 -2.96
CA LYS A 55 -8.50 -5.36 -2.11
C LYS A 55 -7.05 -5.17 -1.68
N THR A 56 -6.62 -5.94 -0.68
CA THR A 56 -5.27 -5.93 -0.11
C THR A 56 -4.15 -5.87 -1.16
N ASP A 57 -4.24 -6.67 -2.23
CA ASP A 57 -3.27 -6.65 -3.34
C ASP A 57 -3.11 -5.28 -4.00
N GLY A 58 -4.19 -4.55 -4.22
CA GLY A 58 -4.12 -3.23 -4.86
C GLY A 58 -3.49 -2.18 -3.94
N ILE A 59 -3.75 -2.28 -2.63
CA ILE A 59 -3.13 -1.41 -1.63
C ILE A 59 -1.62 -1.69 -1.56
N LEU A 60 -1.22 -2.97 -1.59
CA LEU A 60 0.19 -3.37 -1.67
C LEU A 60 0.85 -2.88 -2.97
N GLY A 61 0.14 -2.92 -4.09
CA GLY A 61 0.60 -2.35 -5.36
C GLY A 61 0.85 -0.84 -5.25
N ILE A 62 -0.11 -0.09 -4.69
CA ILE A 62 0.03 1.36 -4.46
C ILE A 62 1.22 1.64 -3.54
N LEU A 63 1.38 0.89 -2.45
CA LEU A 63 2.52 0.99 -1.54
C LEU A 63 3.85 0.75 -2.29
N GLY A 64 3.91 -0.28 -3.14
CA GLY A 64 5.09 -0.61 -3.93
C GLY A 64 5.50 0.52 -4.88
N VAL A 65 4.55 1.07 -5.62
CA VAL A 65 4.80 2.23 -6.52
C VAL A 65 5.18 3.47 -5.72
N ALA A 66 4.44 3.77 -4.64
CA ALA A 66 4.72 4.94 -3.80
C ALA A 66 6.11 4.86 -3.17
N ASN A 67 6.55 3.67 -2.77
CA ASN A 67 7.90 3.43 -2.29
C ASN A 67 8.95 3.59 -3.39
N PHE A 68 8.70 3.05 -4.58
CA PHE A 68 9.60 3.19 -5.73
C PHE A 68 9.79 4.65 -6.17
N LEU A 69 8.71 5.43 -6.14
CA LEU A 69 8.71 6.86 -6.49
C LEU A 69 9.04 7.79 -5.30
N GLU A 70 9.34 7.23 -4.13
CA GLU A 70 9.65 7.97 -2.90
C GLU A 70 8.59 9.02 -2.52
N ILE A 71 7.32 8.62 -2.43
CA ILE A 71 6.18 9.48 -2.04
C ILE A 71 5.77 9.18 -0.59
N PRO A 72 6.35 9.84 0.44
CA PRO A 72 6.25 9.40 1.84
C PRO A 72 4.83 9.48 2.40
N ASP A 73 4.07 10.49 2.01
CA ASP A 73 2.69 10.67 2.43
C ASP A 73 1.81 9.51 1.95
N LEU A 74 1.98 9.09 0.69
CA LEU A 74 1.21 7.98 0.11
C LEU A 74 1.62 6.63 0.71
N ILE A 75 2.91 6.46 1.02
CA ILE A 75 3.41 5.30 1.78
C ILE A 75 2.71 5.23 3.14
N THR A 76 2.66 6.35 3.86
CA THR A 76 2.03 6.42 5.19
C THR A 76 0.55 6.06 5.13
N VAL A 77 -0.19 6.66 4.19
CA VAL A 77 -1.61 6.36 3.99
C VAL A 77 -1.84 4.88 3.65
N ALA A 78 -1.05 4.31 2.74
CA ALA A 78 -1.18 2.90 2.38
C ALA A 78 -0.90 1.97 3.57
N LEU A 79 0.13 2.27 4.37
CA LEU A 79 0.44 1.53 5.61
C LEU A 79 -0.68 1.63 6.65
N GLU A 80 -1.31 2.79 6.82
CA GLU A 80 -2.47 2.95 7.71
C GLU A 80 -3.65 2.09 7.24
N LYS A 81 -3.91 2.01 5.93
CA LYS A 81 -4.97 1.13 5.40
C LYS A 81 -4.67 -0.34 5.65
N ILE A 82 -3.43 -0.77 5.45
CA ILE A 82 -2.99 -2.15 5.76
C ILE A 82 -3.13 -2.41 7.27
N GLN A 83 -2.74 -1.47 8.13
CA GLN A 83 -2.91 -1.58 9.58
C GLN A 83 -4.38 -1.76 9.96
N ASN A 84 -5.28 -0.99 9.36
CA ASN A 84 -6.72 -1.11 9.60
C ASN A 84 -7.30 -2.45 9.11
N ILE A 85 -6.74 -3.04 8.03
CA ILE A 85 -7.12 -4.38 7.59
C ILE A 85 -6.67 -5.43 8.61
N MET A 86 -5.47 -5.30 9.17
CA MET A 86 -4.95 -6.24 10.17
C MET A 86 -5.59 -6.05 11.55
N ALA A 87 -6.08 -4.85 11.85
CA ALA A 87 -6.73 -4.54 13.12
C ALA A 87 -7.91 -5.48 13.36
N ASP A 88 -8.03 -5.96 14.60
CA ASP A 88 -9.10 -6.85 15.07
C ASP A 88 -9.21 -8.22 14.37
N ARG A 89 -8.23 -8.60 13.54
CA ARG A 89 -8.15 -9.92 12.91
C ARG A 89 -7.19 -10.86 13.64
N SER A 90 -7.50 -12.15 13.62
CA SER A 90 -6.60 -13.22 14.07
C SER A 90 -5.41 -13.42 13.13
N VAL A 91 -4.36 -14.10 13.61
CA VAL A 91 -3.17 -14.42 12.81
C VAL A 91 -3.55 -15.26 11.59
N GLU A 92 -4.49 -16.18 11.75
CA GLU A 92 -5.00 -17.05 10.70
C GLU A 92 -5.77 -16.26 9.64
N GLU A 93 -6.60 -15.30 10.05
CA GLU A 93 -7.32 -14.42 9.12
C GLU A 93 -6.38 -13.48 8.36
N ILE A 94 -5.35 -12.97 9.01
CA ILE A 94 -4.31 -12.15 8.36
C ILE A 94 -3.52 -13.02 7.37
N ALA A 95 -3.07 -14.21 7.77
CA ALA A 95 -2.33 -15.11 6.87
C ALA A 95 -3.14 -15.42 5.61
N LYS A 96 -4.44 -15.71 5.77
CA LYS A 96 -5.35 -15.93 4.66
C LYS A 96 -5.54 -14.69 3.77
N GLU A 97 -5.73 -13.52 4.36
CA GLU A 97 -5.92 -12.25 3.64
C GLU A 97 -4.70 -11.90 2.77
N PHE A 98 -3.49 -12.13 3.29
CA PHE A 98 -2.23 -11.83 2.59
C PHE A 98 -1.67 -13.03 1.80
N GLY A 99 -2.40 -14.14 1.71
CA GLY A 99 -1.98 -15.34 0.98
C GLY A 99 -0.72 -16.01 1.54
N VAL A 100 -0.45 -15.83 2.83
CA VAL A 100 0.69 -16.42 3.55
C VAL A 100 0.33 -17.84 3.98
N LYS A 101 1.34 -18.71 4.05
CA LYS A 101 1.18 -20.11 4.48
C LYS A 101 0.49 -20.18 5.85
N ASP A 102 -0.47 -21.10 5.99
CA ASP A 102 -1.09 -21.45 7.26
C ASP A 102 -0.03 -21.97 8.25
N TYR A 103 -0.05 -21.39 9.46
CA TYR A 103 0.75 -21.86 10.59
C TYR A 103 0.07 -23.06 11.24
N THR A 104 0.84 -24.04 11.65
CA THR A 104 0.37 -25.11 12.52
C THR A 104 0.00 -24.55 13.90
N PRO A 105 -0.91 -25.20 14.64
CA PRO A 105 -1.25 -24.76 16.01
C PRO A 105 -0.02 -24.61 16.92
N GLN A 106 0.98 -25.47 16.73
CA GLN A 106 2.25 -25.40 17.48
C GLN A 106 3.05 -24.13 17.13
N GLU A 107 3.20 -23.78 15.85
CA GLU A 107 3.91 -22.57 15.42
C GLU A 107 3.24 -21.29 15.96
N VAL A 108 1.89 -21.27 16.02
CA VAL A 108 1.14 -20.15 16.60
C VAL A 108 1.33 -20.07 18.12
N ASP A 109 1.29 -21.20 18.82
CA ASP A 109 1.52 -21.24 20.26
C ASP A 109 2.94 -20.83 20.64
N GLU A 110 3.96 -21.27 19.88
CA GLU A 110 5.35 -20.86 20.05
C GLU A 110 5.52 -19.33 19.85
N ALA A 111 4.88 -18.75 18.83
CA ALA A 111 4.89 -17.32 18.59
C ALA A 111 4.19 -16.53 19.72
N ARG A 112 3.08 -17.05 20.27
CA ARG A 112 2.37 -16.43 21.40
C ARG A 112 3.15 -16.49 22.71
N VAL A 113 3.87 -17.59 22.95
CA VAL A 113 4.69 -17.77 24.15
C VAL A 113 5.97 -16.94 24.07
N GLY A 114 6.60 -16.85 22.89
CA GLY A 114 7.79 -16.03 22.66
C GLY A 114 7.55 -14.51 22.72
N ALA A 115 6.31 -14.05 22.50
CA ALA A 115 5.93 -12.64 22.58
C ALA A 115 5.58 -12.17 24.01
N ARG A 116 5.54 -13.07 25.01
CA ARG A 116 5.46 -12.63 26.40
C ARG A 116 6.79 -11.96 26.75
N PRO A 117 6.82 -10.71 27.24
CA PRO A 117 8.03 -10.21 27.86
C PRO A 117 8.36 -11.20 28.96
N THR A 118 9.51 -11.86 28.86
CA THR A 118 10.04 -12.68 29.94
C THR A 118 10.10 -11.75 31.14
N ALA A 119 9.15 -11.90 32.06
CA ALA A 119 9.22 -11.27 33.37
C ALA A 119 10.54 -11.76 33.95
N ASN A 120 11.55 -10.91 33.89
CA ASN A 120 12.87 -11.20 34.40
C ASN A 120 12.70 -11.36 35.92
N PRO A 121 13.15 -12.48 36.53
CA PRO A 121 13.00 -12.72 37.96
C PRO A 121 13.74 -11.68 38.82
#